data_AF-A0AAC8ZNP9-F1
#
_entry.id   AF-A0AAC8ZNP9-F1
#
_cell.length_a   1.000
_cell.length_b   1.000
_cell.length_c   1.000
_cell.angle_alpha   90.00
_cell.angle_beta   90.00
_cell.angle_gamma   90.00
#
_symmetry.space_group_name_H-M   'P 1'
#
loop_
_entity.id
_entity.type
_entity.pdbx_description
1 polymer ?
#
loop_
_entity_poly.entity_id
_entity_poly.type
_entity_poly.pdbx_seq_one_letter_code
_entity_poly.pdbx_strand_id
1 'polypeptide(L)'
;MTQETYDSYPDQMTVREFKIKGEVYVTTFQDHKKYNKVALANHYKQRWHIEINFNSLKTIMSMDHLRSKTPDMVHKERKRRYLGRYFAHPMMQNRRAKRDDYKPSAVRVTQRYVP
;
A
#
# COMPACT_ATOMS: atom_id res chain seq x y z
N MET A 1 -19.95 10.14 -7.24
CA MET A 1 -19.73 11.41 -6.51
C MET A 1 -20.67 12.42 -7.16
N THR A 2 -21.54 13.05 -6.40
CA THR A 2 -22.44 14.10 -6.92
C THR A 2 -21.71 15.45 -6.87
N GLN A 3 -22.06 16.36 -7.78
CA GLN A 3 -21.44 17.69 -7.90
C GLN A 3 -21.56 18.48 -6.58
N GLU A 4 -22.71 18.38 -5.91
CA GLU A 4 -23.00 19.02 -4.63
C GLU A 4 -22.05 18.60 -3.50
N THR A 5 -21.58 17.33 -3.51
CA THR A 5 -20.58 16.87 -2.53
C THR A 5 -19.22 17.50 -2.80
N TYR A 6 -18.88 17.76 -4.06
CA TYR A 6 -17.62 18.40 -4.43
C TYR A 6 -17.58 19.85 -3.97
N ASP A 7 -18.68 20.58 -4.18
CA ASP A 7 -18.80 22.00 -3.81
C ASP A 7 -18.84 22.22 -2.28
N SER A 8 -19.12 21.16 -1.51
CA SER A 8 -19.11 21.19 -0.04
C SER A 8 -17.71 21.10 0.58
N TYR A 9 -16.68 20.80 -0.20
CA TYR A 9 -15.31 20.70 0.31
C TYR A 9 -14.72 22.09 0.56
N PRO A 10 -13.94 22.25 1.64
CA PRO A 10 -13.30 23.53 1.93
C PRO A 10 -12.20 23.86 0.90
N ASP A 11 -12.13 25.14 0.51
CA ASP A 11 -11.12 25.67 -0.43
C ASP A 11 -9.68 25.54 0.10
N GLN A 12 -9.51 25.40 1.42
CA GLN A 12 -8.21 25.27 2.07
C GLN A 12 -8.19 24.11 3.05
N MET A 13 -7.10 23.34 3.02
CA MET A 13 -6.83 22.26 3.96
C MET A 13 -5.53 22.53 4.70
N THR A 14 -5.62 22.56 6.03
CA THR A 14 -4.45 22.63 6.91
C THR A 14 -3.68 21.31 6.87
N VAL A 15 -2.40 21.39 6.58
CA VAL A 15 -1.48 20.25 6.54
C VAL A 15 -0.30 20.49 7.46
N ARG A 16 0.22 19.41 8.03
CA ARG A 16 1.42 19.39 8.87
C ARG A 16 2.59 18.89 8.05
N GLU A 17 3.62 19.73 7.96
CA GLU A 17 4.91 19.38 7.39
C GLU A 17 5.88 18.92 8.50
N PHE A 18 6.66 17.88 8.23
CA PHE A 18 7.81 17.52 9.07
C PHE A 18 8.94 16.87 8.26
N LYS A 19 10.18 17.15 8.65
CA LYS A 19 11.39 16.62 8.01
C LYS A 19 12.05 15.54 8.88
N ILE A 20 12.42 14.42 8.27
CA ILE A 20 13.19 13.34 8.92
C ILE A 20 14.30 12.92 7.97
N LYS A 21 15.55 12.92 8.43
CA LYS A 21 16.73 12.45 7.67
C LYS A 21 16.84 13.03 6.24
N GLY A 22 16.40 14.27 6.02
CA GLY A 22 16.45 14.92 4.71
C GLY A 22 15.17 14.80 3.89
N GLU A 23 14.27 13.89 4.22
CA GLU A 23 12.98 13.68 3.53
C GLU A 23 11.88 14.54 4.18
N VAL A 24 11.07 15.20 3.35
CA VAL A 24 9.95 16.03 3.78
C VAL A 24 8.65 15.23 3.65
N TYR A 25 7.88 15.19 4.73
CA TYR A 25 6.61 14.49 4.82
C TYR A 25 5.49 15.50 5.11
N VAL A 26 4.37 15.35 4.41
CA VAL A 26 3.20 16.24 4.54
C VAL A 26 1.98 15.40 4.88
N THR A 27 1.35 15.66 6.04
CA THR A 27 0.21 14.87 6.53
C THR A 27 -0.92 15.78 7.02
N THR A 28 -2.16 15.27 6.98
CA THR A 28 -3.34 15.95 7.52
C THR A 28 -3.49 15.73 9.02
N PHE A 29 -2.68 14.86 9.62
CA PHE A 29 -2.64 14.63 11.07
C PHE A 29 -1.93 15.80 11.79
N GLN A 30 -2.71 16.75 12.28
CA GLN A 30 -2.22 17.93 13.00
C GLN A 30 -1.61 17.58 14.37
N ASP A 31 -2.19 16.62 15.10
CA ASP A 31 -1.79 16.31 16.47
C ASP A 31 -0.40 15.66 16.58
N HIS A 32 0.58 16.44 17.02
CA HIS A 32 1.97 15.97 17.16
C HIS A 32 2.20 15.02 18.34
N LYS A 33 1.37 15.08 19.39
CA LYS A 33 1.49 14.21 20.57
C LYS A 33 0.87 12.84 20.32
N LYS A 34 -0.24 12.80 19.59
CA LYS A 34 -0.97 11.58 19.24
C LYS A 34 -0.28 10.80 18.12
N TYR A 35 0.28 11.50 17.12
CA TYR A 35 0.92 10.88 15.97
C TYR A 35 2.43 11.12 15.95
N ASN A 36 3.19 10.08 16.29
CA ASN A 36 4.65 10.11 16.29
C ASN A 36 5.21 10.22 14.86
N LYS A 37 6.16 11.15 14.68
CA LYS A 37 6.89 11.39 13.42
C LYS A 37 7.51 10.12 12.83
N VAL A 38 8.07 9.25 13.67
CA VAL A 38 8.72 7.98 13.23
C VAL A 38 7.67 6.98 12.72
N ALA A 39 6.55 6.85 13.42
CA ALA A 39 5.46 5.97 13.00
C ALA A 39 4.84 6.43 11.68
N LEU A 40 4.64 7.75 11.51
CA LEU A 40 4.18 8.33 10.26
C LEU A 40 5.15 8.05 9.11
N ALA A 41 6.45 8.28 9.30
CA ALA A 41 7.44 7.96 8.27
C ALA A 41 7.46 6.48 7.89
N ASN A 42 7.27 5.57 8.86
CA ASN A 42 7.12 4.15 8.57
C ASN A 42 5.86 3.84 7.75
N HIS A 43 4.73 4.52 8.00
CA HIS A 43 3.54 4.42 7.14
C HIS A 43 3.79 4.95 5.73
N TYR A 44 4.49 6.06 5.56
CA TYR A 44 4.89 6.52 4.23
C TYR A 44 5.80 5.52 3.52
N LYS A 45 6.70 4.83 4.22
CA LYS A 45 7.49 3.73 3.64
C LYS A 45 6.62 2.54 3.24
N GLN A 46 5.57 2.24 4.02
CA GLN A 46 4.62 1.20 3.64
C GLN A 46 3.85 1.53 2.35
N ARG A 47 3.59 2.82 2.07
CA ARG A 47 3.02 3.26 0.80
C ARG A 47 3.87 2.82 -0.40
N TRP A 48 5.20 2.85 -0.30
CA TRP A 48 6.08 2.39 -1.37
C TRP A 48 5.86 0.91 -1.74
N HIS A 49 5.49 0.07 -0.77
CA HIS A 49 5.13 -1.32 -1.06
C HIS A 49 3.94 -1.42 -2.02
N ILE A 50 2.99 -0.47 -1.99
CA ILE A 50 1.86 -0.44 -2.92
C ILE A 50 2.34 -0.19 -4.36
N GLU A 51 3.31 0.70 -4.57
CA GLU A 51 3.86 1.00 -5.88
C GLU A 51 4.64 -0.20 -6.46
N ILE A 52 5.48 -0.84 -5.63
CA ILE A 52 6.12 -2.12 -5.97
C ILE A 52 5.05 -3.18 -6.31
N ASN A 53 3.93 -3.15 -5.60
CA ASN A 53 2.87 -4.13 -5.77
C ASN A 53 2.16 -4.03 -7.13
N PHE A 54 2.02 -2.82 -7.68
CA PHE A 54 1.47 -2.62 -9.03
C PHE A 54 2.47 -2.98 -10.11
N ASN A 55 3.76 -2.69 -9.92
CA ASN A 55 4.79 -3.10 -10.88
C ASN A 55 4.85 -4.64 -11.01
N SER A 56 4.77 -5.37 -9.89
CA SER A 56 4.76 -6.84 -9.93
C SER A 56 3.50 -7.42 -10.60
N LEU A 57 2.36 -6.74 -10.51
CA LEU A 57 1.15 -7.15 -11.20
C LEU A 57 1.29 -7.04 -12.72
N LYS A 58 1.87 -5.93 -13.20
CA LYS A 58 2.15 -5.71 -14.63
C LYS A 58 3.14 -6.73 -15.18
N THR A 59 4.29 -6.83 -14.54
CA THR A 59 5.45 -7.62 -15.00
C THR A 59 5.30 -9.12 -14.71
N ILE A 60 5.25 -9.51 -13.43
CA ILE A 60 5.26 -10.93 -13.02
C ILE A 60 3.94 -11.62 -13.34
N MET A 61 2.83 -10.92 -13.17
CA MET A 61 1.51 -11.48 -13.47
C MET A 61 1.01 -11.09 -14.86
N SER A 62 1.86 -10.58 -15.75
CA SER A 62 1.55 -10.25 -17.14
C SER A 62 0.21 -9.51 -17.32
N MET A 63 -0.07 -8.52 -16.47
CA MET A 63 -1.26 -7.67 -16.60
C MET A 63 -1.13 -6.62 -17.71
N ASP A 64 0.04 -6.48 -18.33
CA ASP A 64 0.24 -5.58 -19.48
C ASP A 64 -0.48 -6.07 -20.75
N HIS A 65 -0.81 -7.36 -20.84
CA HIS A 65 -1.58 -7.93 -21.96
C HIS A 65 -2.63 -8.90 -21.43
N LEU A 66 -3.89 -8.47 -21.44
CA LEU A 66 -5.04 -9.30 -21.02
C LEU A 66 -5.56 -10.10 -22.21
N ARG A 67 -5.89 -11.37 -21.99
CA ARG A 67 -6.33 -12.28 -23.07
C ARG A 67 -7.83 -12.17 -23.36
N SER A 68 -8.60 -11.72 -22.38
CA SER A 68 -10.06 -11.58 -22.48
C SER A 68 -10.47 -10.50 -23.46
N LYS A 69 -11.46 -10.79 -24.31
CA LYS A 69 -11.95 -9.86 -25.35
C LYS A 69 -13.22 -9.09 -24.95
N THR A 70 -13.93 -9.54 -23.91
CA THR A 70 -15.15 -8.88 -23.42
C THR A 70 -14.89 -8.15 -22.10
N PRO A 71 -15.57 -7.01 -21.85
CA PRO A 71 -15.31 -6.19 -20.67
C PRO A 71 -15.54 -6.95 -19.35
N ASP A 72 -16.55 -7.81 -19.28
CA ASP A 72 -16.82 -8.62 -18.07
C ASP A 72 -15.71 -9.62 -17.77
N MET A 73 -15.16 -10.27 -18.81
CA MET A 73 -14.08 -11.23 -18.65
C MET A 73 -12.76 -10.55 -18.30
N VAL A 74 -12.51 -9.35 -18.82
CA VAL A 74 -11.37 -8.50 -18.43
C VAL A 74 -11.42 -8.19 -16.93
N HIS A 75 -12.58 -7.85 -16.38
CA HIS A 75 -12.74 -7.61 -14.95
C HIS A 75 -12.45 -8.87 -14.11
N LYS A 76 -12.94 -10.03 -14.54
CA LYS A 76 -12.67 -11.32 -13.88
C LYS A 76 -11.18 -11.68 -13.93
N GLU A 77 -10.55 -11.51 -15.09
CA GLU A 77 -9.12 -11.77 -15.29
C GLU A 77 -8.25 -10.88 -14.39
N ARG A 78 -8.56 -9.58 -14.33
CA ARG A 78 -7.88 -8.62 -13.45
C ARG A 78 -8.02 -9.00 -11.97
N LYS A 79 -9.24 -9.32 -11.51
CA LYS A 79 -9.50 -9.73 -10.11
C LYS A 79 -8.72 -10.99 -9.75
N ARG A 80 -8.68 -11.99 -10.64
CA ARG A 80 -7.93 -13.24 -10.43
C ARG A 80 -6.43 -13.01 -10.31
N ARG A 81 -5.84 -12.20 -11.19
CA ARG A 81 -4.40 -11.85 -11.14
C ARG A 81 -4.08 -11.07 -9.86
N TYR A 82 -4.92 -10.11 -9.47
CA TYR A 82 -4.76 -9.40 -8.20
C TYR A 82 -4.74 -10.33 -6.99
N LEU A 83 -5.70 -11.27 -6.94
CA LEU A 83 -5.82 -12.25 -5.87
C LEU A 83 -4.60 -13.18 -5.82
N GLY A 84 -4.15 -13.70 -6.97
CA GLY A 84 -2.97 -14.57 -7.04
C GLY A 84 -1.72 -13.89 -6.48
N ARG A 85 -1.49 -12.62 -6.84
CA ARG A 85 -0.39 -11.80 -6.33
C ARG A 85 -0.49 -11.54 -4.83
N TYR A 86 -1.70 -11.30 -4.31
CA TYR A 86 -1.93 -11.08 -2.88
C TYR A 86 -1.44 -12.26 -2.04
N PHE A 87 -1.61 -13.49 -2.53
CA PHE A 87 -1.14 -14.70 -1.86
C PHE A 87 0.32 -15.07 -2.16
N ALA A 88 0.73 -14.98 -3.42
CA ALA A 88 2.05 -15.45 -3.84
C ALA A 88 3.18 -14.58 -3.25
N HIS A 89 3.01 -13.26 -3.17
CA HIS A 89 4.08 -12.36 -2.74
C HIS A 89 4.47 -12.56 -1.26
N PRO A 90 3.54 -12.57 -0.29
CA PRO A 90 3.87 -12.84 1.11
C PRO A 90 4.43 -14.26 1.32
N MET A 91 3.90 -15.26 0.61
CA MET A 91 4.40 -16.63 0.71
C MET A 91 5.86 -16.74 0.24
N MET A 92 6.23 -16.09 -0.86
CA MET A 92 7.61 -16.06 -1.35
C MET A 92 8.56 -15.32 -0.39
N GLN A 93 8.11 -14.21 0.20
CA GLN A 93 8.89 -13.49 1.23
C GLN A 93 9.11 -14.34 2.47
N ASN A 94 8.06 -15.01 2.97
CA ASN A 94 8.15 -15.91 4.12
C ASN A 94 9.06 -17.10 3.87
N ARG A 95 8.99 -17.70 2.66
CA ARG A 95 9.87 -18.80 2.27
C ARG A 95 11.33 -18.35 2.21
N ARG A 96 11.61 -17.16 1.68
CA ARG A 96 12.96 -16.59 1.62
C ARG A 96 13.50 -16.27 3.02
N ALA A 97 12.69 -15.65 3.88
CA ALA A 97 13.07 -15.36 5.26
C ALA A 97 13.45 -16.62 6.07
N LYS A 98 12.73 -17.73 5.84
CA LYS A 98 13.06 -19.04 6.45
C LYS A 98 14.33 -19.69 5.91
N ARG A 99 14.70 -19.41 4.66
CA ARG A 99 15.93 -19.94 4.03
C ARG A 99 17.18 -19.18 4.46
N ASP A 100 17.02 -17.88 4.72
CA ASP A 100 18.13 -16.97 5.00
C ASP A 100 18.40 -16.78 6.52
N ASP A 101 17.92 -17.67 7.41
CA ASP A 101 18.01 -17.57 8.88
C ASP A 101 17.72 -16.16 9.44
N TYR A 102 16.69 -15.52 8.88
CA TYR A 102 16.33 -14.16 9.23
C TYR A 102 15.69 -14.10 10.64
N LYS A 103 16.40 -13.54 11.62
CA LYS A 103 15.92 -13.39 13.01
C LYS A 103 14.59 -12.60 13.04
N PRO A 104 13.55 -13.11 13.72
CA PRO A 104 12.15 -12.73 13.51
C PRO A 104 11.71 -11.49 14.31
N SER A 105 12.51 -10.41 14.33
CA SER A 105 12.03 -9.14 14.89
C SER A 105 11.21 -8.31 13.90
N ALA A 106 11.22 -8.65 12.60
CA ALA A 106 10.54 -7.87 11.55
C ALA A 106 9.31 -8.54 10.91
N VAL A 107 8.83 -9.69 11.43
CA VAL A 107 7.60 -10.34 10.92
C VAL A 107 6.57 -10.45 12.04
N ARG A 108 6.03 -9.29 12.44
CA ARG A 108 4.72 -9.19 13.10
C ARG A 108 3.85 -8.22 12.30
N VAL A 109 3.42 -8.65 11.11
CA VAL A 109 2.54 -7.84 10.24
C VAL A 109 1.16 -8.50 10.05
N THR A 110 0.83 -9.60 10.74
CA THR A 110 -0.51 -10.20 10.64
C THR A 110 -1.17 -10.62 11.95
N GLN A 111 -0.61 -10.31 13.13
CA GLN A 111 -1.31 -10.57 14.39
C GLN A 111 -1.16 -9.40 15.38
N ARG A 112 -2.23 -8.58 15.41
CA ARG A 112 -2.79 -7.77 16.51
C ARG A 112 -3.23 -6.39 16.03
N TYR A 113 -4.35 -6.38 15.32
CA TYR A 113 -5.36 -5.33 15.48
C TYR A 113 -6.73 -5.99 15.33
N VAL A 114 -7.23 -6.47 16.45
CA VAL A 114 -8.65 -6.76 16.71
C VAL A 114 -8.90 -6.04 18.04
N PRO A 115 -9.98 -5.23 18.15
CA PRO A 115 -10.14 -4.19 19.17
C PRO A 115 -9.92 -4.65 20.60
#